data_AF-C8XGA3-F1
#
_entry.id   AF-C8XGA3-F1
#
_cell.length_a   1.000
_cell.length_b   1.000
_cell.length_c   1.000
_cell.angle_alpha   90.00
_cell.angle_beta   90.00
_cell.angle_gamma   90.00
#
_symmetry.space_group_name_H-M   'P 1'
#
loop_
_entity.id
_entity.type
_entity.pdbx_description
1 polymer ?
#
loop_
_entity_poly.entity_id
_entity_poly.type
_entity_poly.pdbx_seq_one_letter_code
_entity_poly.pdbx_strand_id
1 'polypeptide(L)'
;MSDSSSSAGSAPRERFEVVVEPDPGVAAQARTAQVSALDLDRLPDRDQVRLLVDADQLDRLRSQGLTVRVQRSVPVQPLDPALVATDDDVAGWLAARLGPPAGSSDDPTGPATPGGQ
;
A
#
# COMPACT_ATOMS: atom_id res chain seq x y z
N MET A 1 -9.87 -23.31 -31.22
CA MET A 1 -10.69 -22.62 -30.22
C MET A 1 -9.82 -21.52 -29.64
N SER A 2 -9.92 -20.32 -30.20
CA SER A 2 -9.16 -19.16 -29.74
C SER A 2 -10.02 -18.45 -28.70
N ASP A 3 -9.57 -18.44 -27.45
CA ASP A 3 -10.17 -17.62 -26.41
C ASP A 3 -9.72 -16.17 -26.66
N SER A 4 -10.58 -15.42 -27.34
CA SER A 4 -10.46 -13.97 -27.44
C SER A 4 -10.76 -13.40 -26.06
N SER A 5 -9.74 -13.29 -25.22
CA SER A 5 -9.79 -12.45 -24.01
C SER A 5 -10.01 -11.01 -24.46
N SER A 6 -11.27 -10.62 -24.54
CA SER A 6 -11.72 -9.25 -24.69
C SER A 6 -11.02 -8.40 -23.64
N SER A 7 -10.02 -7.64 -24.07
CA SER A 7 -9.51 -6.48 -23.35
C SER A 7 -10.64 -5.44 -23.37
N ALA A 8 -11.62 -5.61 -22.49
CA ALA A 8 -12.55 -4.55 -22.18
C ALA A 8 -11.70 -3.43 -21.59
N GLY A 9 -11.51 -2.36 -22.36
CA GLY A 9 -10.88 -1.13 -21.90
C GLY A 9 -11.61 -0.66 -20.65
N SER A 10 -11.04 -1.01 -19.49
CA SER A 10 -11.57 -0.58 -18.20
C SER A 10 -11.40 0.93 -18.18
N ALA A 11 -12.50 1.67 -18.14
CA ALA A 11 -12.43 3.11 -17.99
C ALA A 11 -11.48 3.44 -16.83
N PRO A 12 -10.57 4.42 -16.98
CA PRO A 12 -9.61 4.76 -15.93
C PRO A 12 -10.38 4.98 -14.62
N ARG A 13 -10.14 4.10 -13.64
CA ARG A 13 -10.84 4.17 -12.36
C ARG A 13 -10.18 5.28 -11.57
N GLU A 14 -10.91 6.35 -11.27
CA GLU A 14 -10.34 7.48 -10.55
C GLU A 14 -10.65 7.34 -9.06
N ARG A 15 -9.66 7.64 -8.22
CA ARG A 15 -9.84 7.81 -6.78
C ARG A 15 -9.57 9.26 -6.42
N PHE A 16 -10.05 9.68 -5.27
CA PHE A 16 -9.93 11.02 -4.75
C PHE A 16 -9.22 10.97 -3.42
N GLU A 17 -8.19 11.79 -3.30
CA GLU A 17 -7.63 12.09 -2.01
C GLU A 17 -8.50 13.14 -1.34
N VAL A 18 -9.03 12.83 -0.16
CA VAL A 18 -9.91 13.72 0.59
C VAL A 18 -9.43 13.89 2.02
N VAL A 19 -9.73 15.07 2.57
CA VAL A 19 -9.56 15.38 3.99
C VAL A 19 -10.94 15.46 4.62
N VAL A 20 -11.13 14.77 5.74
CA VAL A 20 -12.34 14.95 6.57
C VAL A 20 -12.16 16.20 7.42
N GLU A 21 -13.03 17.18 7.22
CA GLU A 21 -12.98 18.45 7.92
C GLU A 21 -13.37 18.29 9.40
N PRO A 22 -12.77 19.09 10.30
CA PRO A 22 -13.17 19.10 11.69
C PRO A 22 -14.52 19.78 11.91
N ASP A 23 -15.44 19.01 12.48
CA ASP A 23 -16.68 19.51 13.07
C ASP A 23 -16.46 19.79 14.58
N PRO A 24 -16.61 21.05 15.04
CA PRO A 24 -16.46 21.41 16.45
C PRO A 24 -17.49 20.73 17.38
N GLY A 25 -18.62 20.25 16.84
CA GLY A 25 -19.63 19.51 17.59
C GLY A 25 -19.33 18.02 17.78
N VAL A 26 -18.32 17.49 17.08
CA VAL A 26 -17.99 16.05 17.08
C VAL A 26 -16.54 15.85 17.50
N ALA A 27 -16.35 15.11 18.61
CA ALA A 27 -15.02 14.76 19.10
C ALA A 27 -14.21 14.02 18.01
N ALA A 28 -12.93 14.38 17.88
CA ALA A 28 -12.04 13.82 16.86
C ALA A 28 -12.02 12.28 16.87
N GLN A 29 -12.06 11.66 18.05
CA GLN A 29 -12.06 10.21 18.19
C GLN A 29 -13.35 9.56 17.64
N ALA A 30 -14.50 10.18 17.86
CA ALA A 30 -15.78 9.70 17.32
C ALA A 30 -15.80 9.77 15.79
N ARG A 31 -15.24 10.85 15.23
CA ARG A 31 -15.09 11.00 13.77
C ARG A 31 -14.15 9.94 13.19
N THR A 32 -13.02 9.70 13.85
CA THR A 32 -12.10 8.62 13.46
C THR A 32 -12.78 7.26 13.52
N ALA A 33 -13.61 6.99 14.54
CA ALA A 33 -14.37 5.75 14.64
C ALA A 33 -15.41 5.60 13.52
N GLN A 34 -16.13 6.68 13.17
CA GLN A 34 -17.07 6.70 12.05
C GLN A 34 -16.37 6.35 10.73
N VAL A 35 -15.23 7.00 10.45
CA VAL A 35 -14.44 6.71 9.25
C VAL A 35 -13.85 5.30 9.28
N SER A 36 -13.43 4.80 10.46
CA SER A 36 -12.91 3.44 10.60
C SER A 36 -13.98 2.39 10.27
N ALA A 37 -15.23 2.65 10.64
CA ALA A 37 -16.35 1.74 10.37
C ALA A 37 -16.69 1.62 8.87
N LEU A 38 -16.21 2.56 8.04
CA LEU A 38 -16.45 2.58 6.59
C LEU A 38 -15.45 1.74 5.78
N ASP A 39 -14.44 1.15 6.43
CA ASP A 39 -13.40 0.32 5.78
C ASP A 39 -12.72 1.03 4.59
N LEU A 40 -12.39 2.32 4.80
CA LEU A 40 -11.76 3.17 3.77
C LEU A 40 -10.23 3.18 3.90
N ASP A 41 -9.56 3.28 2.75
CA ASP A 41 -8.10 3.39 2.67
C ASP A 41 -7.64 4.71 3.30
N ARG A 42 -6.87 4.61 4.38
CA ARG A 42 -6.30 5.77 5.08
C ARG A 42 -4.92 6.11 4.56
N LEU A 43 -4.69 7.39 4.33
CA LEU A 43 -3.36 7.89 4.04
C LEU A 43 -2.70 8.35 5.35
N PRO A 44 -1.41 8.04 5.55
CA PRO A 44 -0.70 8.48 6.72
C PRO A 44 -0.60 10.00 6.75
N ASP A 45 -1.14 10.61 7.81
CA ASP A 45 -1.04 12.04 8.11
C ASP A 45 -1.04 12.23 9.63
N ARG A 46 -0.37 13.28 10.12
CA ARG A 46 -0.20 13.52 11.55
C ARG A 46 -1.37 14.27 12.16
N ASP A 47 -1.96 15.21 11.41
CA ASP A 47 -2.87 16.21 11.96
C ASP A 47 -4.28 16.09 11.40
N GLN A 48 -4.45 15.36 10.28
CA GLN A 48 -5.70 15.30 9.54
C GLN A 48 -6.11 13.85 9.24
N VAL A 49 -7.41 13.63 9.06
CA VAL A 49 -7.92 12.35 8.56
C VAL A 49 -7.94 12.41 7.04
N ARG A 50 -6.90 11.88 6.40
CA ARG A 50 -6.78 11.76 4.95
C ARG A 50 -7.19 10.39 4.47
N LEU A 51 -8.02 10.36 3.45
CA LEU A 51 -8.61 9.15 2.89
C LEU A 51 -8.41 9.12 1.38
N LEU A 52 -8.28 7.92 0.83
CA LEU A 52 -8.35 7.67 -0.59
C LEU A 52 -9.66 6.94 -0.89
N VAL A 53 -10.55 7.58 -1.65
CA VAL A 53 -11.92 7.10 -1.87
C VAL A 53 -12.30 7.13 -3.34
N ASP A 54 -13.24 6.29 -3.78
CA ASP A 54 -13.92 6.47 -5.07
C ASP A 54 -15.16 7.37 -4.93
N ALA A 55 -15.86 7.60 -6.05
CA ALA A 55 -17.03 8.47 -6.10
C ALA A 55 -18.18 7.96 -5.19
N ASP A 56 -18.45 6.66 -5.19
CA ASP A 56 -19.51 6.05 -4.37
C ASP A 56 -19.19 6.18 -2.88
N GLN A 57 -17.92 5.99 -2.50
CA GLN A 57 -17.45 6.18 -1.14
C GLN A 57 -17.51 7.65 -0.70
N LEU A 58 -17.25 8.60 -1.60
CA LEU A 58 -17.39 10.02 -1.32
C LEU A 58 -18.84 10.37 -0.98
N ASP A 59 -19.80 9.83 -1.72
CA ASP A 59 -21.23 10.03 -1.44
C ASP A 59 -21.65 9.40 -0.11
N ARG A 60 -21.08 8.23 0.24
CA ARG A 60 -21.29 7.60 1.56
C ARG A 60 -20.76 8.46 2.71
N LEU A 61 -19.59 9.07 2.55
CA LEU A 61 -19.05 9.99 3.57
C LEU A 61 -20.00 11.17 3.79
N ARG A 62 -20.51 11.76 2.70
CA ARG A 62 -21.45 12.89 2.76
C ARG A 62 -22.79 12.51 3.37
N SER A 63 -23.31 11.32 3.06
CA SER A 63 -24.59 10.85 3.63
C SER A 63 -24.51 10.54 5.13
N GLN A 64 -23.32 10.27 5.67
CA GLN A 64 -23.07 10.19 7.11
C GLN A 64 -22.90 11.55 7.80
N GLY A 65 -23.07 12.66 7.07
CA GLY A 65 -22.92 14.02 7.59
C GLY A 65 -21.48 14.48 7.74
N LEU A 66 -20.51 13.74 7.18
CA LEU A 66 -19.11 14.16 7.19
C LEU A 66 -18.86 15.21 6.11
N THR A 67 -18.28 16.33 6.52
CA THR A 67 -17.76 17.32 5.57
C THR A 67 -16.39 16.89 5.10
N VAL A 68 -16.20 16.84 3.78
CA VAL A 68 -14.97 16.38 3.15
C VAL A 68 -14.49 17.38 2.11
N ARG A 69 -13.18 17.62 2.08
CA ARG A 69 -12.53 18.46 1.08
C ARG A 69 -11.69 17.58 0.16
N VAL A 70 -12.01 17.60 -1.14
CA VAL A 70 -11.22 16.93 -2.17
C VAL A 70 -9.92 17.71 -2.39
N GLN A 71 -8.78 17.04 -2.25
CA GLN A 71 -7.47 17.64 -2.45
C GLN A 71 -6.97 17.45 -3.88
N ARG A 72 -7.13 16.23 -4.41
CA ARG A 72 -6.77 15.89 -5.79
C ARG A 72 -7.47 14.62 -6.22
N SER A 73 -7.53 14.42 -7.52
CA SER A 73 -7.80 13.11 -8.08
C SER A 73 -6.51 12.31 -8.29
N VAL A 74 -6.64 11.00 -8.23
CA VAL A 74 -5.57 10.01 -8.30
C VAL A 74 -6.01 8.94 -9.30
N PRO A 75 -5.39 8.86 -10.49
CA PRO A 75 -5.72 7.82 -11.45
C PRO A 75 -5.31 6.46 -10.90
N VAL A 76 -6.21 5.48 -10.96
CA VAL A 76 -5.90 4.08 -10.68
C VAL A 76 -5.58 3.40 -12.00
N GLN A 77 -4.32 3.07 -12.17
CA GLN A 77 -3.80 2.29 -13.29
C GLN A 77 -3.27 0.96 -12.76
N PRO A 78 -3.27 -0.10 -13.60
CA PRO A 78 -2.58 -1.35 -13.26
C PRO A 78 -1.13 -1.07 -12.82
N LEU A 79 -0.65 -1.83 -11.84
CA LEU A 79 0.75 -1.78 -11.42
C LEU A 79 1.63 -2.11 -12.62
N ASP A 80 2.63 -1.26 -12.88
CA ASP A 80 3.64 -1.56 -13.90
C ASP A 80 4.38 -2.86 -13.50
N PRO A 81 4.35 -3.92 -14.31
CA PRO A 81 5.02 -5.18 -13.99
C PRO A 81 6.52 -5.01 -13.74
N ALA A 82 7.17 -4.00 -14.33
CA ALA A 82 8.58 -3.72 -14.11
C ALA A 82 8.89 -3.21 -12.69
N LEU A 83 7.87 -2.80 -11.91
CA LEU A 83 7.99 -2.41 -10.51
C LEU A 83 7.79 -3.59 -9.55
N VAL A 84 7.43 -4.77 -10.04
CA VAL A 84 7.29 -5.98 -9.23
C VAL A 84 8.68 -6.52 -8.95
N ALA A 85 9.11 -6.44 -7.70
CA ALA A 85 10.39 -7.00 -7.26
C ALA A 85 10.41 -8.52 -7.47
N THR A 86 11.53 -9.02 -7.98
CA THR A 86 11.78 -10.46 -8.07
C THR A 86 12.15 -11.02 -6.68
N ASP A 87 12.10 -12.34 -6.53
CA ASP A 87 12.52 -12.99 -5.28
C ASP A 87 13.97 -12.66 -4.91
N ASP A 88 14.86 -12.53 -5.91
CA ASP A 88 16.25 -12.14 -5.72
C ASP A 88 16.37 -10.68 -5.25
N ASP A 89 15.58 -9.77 -5.82
CA ASP A 89 15.53 -8.37 -5.38
C ASP A 89 15.08 -8.28 -3.92
N VAL A 90 14.08 -9.08 -3.54
CA VAL A 90 13.57 -9.14 -2.17
C VAL A 90 14.61 -9.75 -1.22
N ALA A 91 15.28 -10.83 -1.62
CA ALA A 91 16.33 -11.46 -0.82
C ALA A 91 17.50 -10.50 -0.57
N GLY A 92 17.95 -9.79 -1.61
CA GLY A 92 19.00 -8.76 -1.49
C GLY A 92 18.58 -7.60 -0.59
N TRP A 93 17.35 -7.11 -0.74
CA TRP A 93 16.80 -6.05 0.11
C TRP A 93 16.70 -6.47 1.58
N LEU A 94 16.23 -7.69 1.86
CA LEU A 94 16.15 -8.23 3.22
C LEU A 94 17.54 -8.40 3.83
N ALA A 95 18.50 -8.97 3.09
CA ALA A 95 19.87 -9.17 3.57
C ALA A 95 20.55 -7.85 3.93
N ALA A 96 20.33 -6.78 3.15
CA ALA A 96 20.86 -5.45 3.44
C ALA A 96 20.34 -4.84 4.75
N ARG A 97 19.15 -5.26 5.21
CA ARG A 97 18.47 -4.64 6.36
C ARG A 97 18.50 -5.48 7.62
N LEU A 98 18.49 -6.80 7.48
CA LEU A 98 18.44 -7.76 8.58
C LEU A 98 19.72 -8.60 8.70
N GLY A 99 20.64 -8.49 7.75
CA GLY A 99 21.81 -9.36 7.61
C GLY A 99 21.52 -10.58 6.73
N PRO A 100 22.57 -11.25 6.21
CA PRO A 100 22.40 -12.45 5.38
C PRO A 100 21.73 -13.57 6.18
N PRO A 101 20.92 -14.44 5.54
CA PRO A 101 20.27 -15.54 6.23
C PRO A 101 21.34 -16.50 6.79
N ALA A 102 21.14 -16.90 8.06
CA ALA A 102 22.04 -17.81 8.76
C ALA A 102 22.16 -19.12 7.98
N GLY A 103 23.34 -19.36 7.40
CA GLY A 103 23.59 -20.46 6.47
C GLY A 103 24.24 -20.04 5.15
N SER A 104 24.27 -18.74 4.84
CA SER A 104 25.04 -18.18 3.71
C SER A 104 26.51 -17.99 4.08
N SER A 105 27.11 -19.02 4.66
CA SER A 105 28.55 -19.05 4.88
C SER A 105 29.18 -19.59 3.59
N ASP A 106 29.60 -18.68 2.70
CA ASP A 106 30.80 -18.95 1.91
C ASP A 106 31.94 -19.05 2.92
N ASP A 107 32.14 -20.25 3.48
CA ASP A 107 33.30 -20.59 4.28
C ASP A 107 34.33 -21.26 3.37
N PRO A 108 35.37 -20.55 2.88
CA PRO A 108 36.46 -21.19 2.17
C PRO A 108 37.46 -21.90 3.12
N THR A 109 37.20 -21.98 4.43
CA THR A 109 38.17 -22.54 5.38
C THR A 109 37.87 -24.00 5.69
N GLY A 110 38.04 -24.86 4.68
CA GLY A 110 38.18 -26.29 4.93
C GLY A 110 39.41 -26.58 5.82
N PRO A 111 39.35 -27.53 6.77
CA PRO A 111 40.47 -27.80 7.67
C PRO A 111 41.62 -28.44 6.89
N ALA A 112 42.74 -27.72 6.74
CA ALA A 112 43.98 -28.29 6.27
C ALA A 112 44.49 -29.30 7.32
N THR A 113 44.28 -30.59 7.04
CA THR A 113 44.98 -31.69 7.71
C THR A 113 46.38 -31.79 7.11
N PRO A 114 47.48 -31.61 7.87
CA PRO A 114 48.79 -32.01 7.42
C PRO A 114 49.02 -33.47 7.83
N GLY A 115 49.06 -34.35 6.83
CA GLY A 115 49.55 -35.71 6.99
C GLY A 115 51.09 -35.75 6.92
N GLY A 116 51.68 -36.57 7.78
CA GLY A 116 52.94 -37.32 7.58
C GLY A 116 54.25 -36.53 7.61
N GLN A 117 55.10 -36.79 8.62
CA GLN A 117 56.09 -37.88 8.60
C GLN A 117 56.51 -38.26 10.01
#